data_AF-A0A3Q9ID19-F1
#
_entry.id   AF-A0A3Q9ID19-F1
#
_cell.length_a   1.000
_cell.length_b   1.000
_cell.length_c   1.000
_cell.angle_alpha   90.00
_cell.angle_beta   90.00
_cell.angle_gamma   90.00
#
_symmetry.space_group_name_H-M   'P 1'
#
loop_
_entity.id
_entity.type
_entity.pdbx_description
1 polymer ?
#
loop_
_entity_poly.entity_id
_entity_poly.type
_entity_poly.pdbx_seq_one_letter_code
_entity_poly.pdbx_strand_id
1 'polypeptide(L)'
;MTNEEYEAVIQNATQFSDMPLPTWHLEITRKCLTDLSNFDLIRCIRQDVFTDLVTFEIIERIDEQNTPFYADIDSIELMEKLSSVSSEMLSVYKSKLVRMIENIEKNNLIDLADIWMFDEQKGTYQGYINIIKNKIQ
;
A
#
# COMPACT_ATOMS: atom_id res chain seq x y z
N MET A 1 7.83 3.72 32.64
CA MET A 1 8.43 4.66 31.68
C MET A 1 7.38 5.70 31.38
N THR A 2 7.70 6.96 31.61
CA THR A 2 6.82 8.09 31.27
C THR A 2 6.85 8.32 29.75
N ASN A 3 5.86 9.02 29.21
CA ASN A 3 5.86 9.39 27.79
C ASN A 3 7.11 10.20 27.43
N GLU A 4 7.56 11.09 28.31
CA GLU A 4 8.77 11.90 28.11
C GLU A 4 10.05 11.06 28.07
N GLU A 5 10.16 10.05 28.94
CA GLU A 5 11.29 9.10 28.94
C GLU A 5 11.29 8.23 27.66
N TYR A 6 10.12 7.77 27.22
CA TYR A 6 9.98 7.03 25.97
C TYR A 6 10.33 7.90 24.75
N GLU A 7 9.88 9.15 24.74
CA GLU A 7 10.19 10.13 23.70
C GLU A 7 11.69 10.38 23.57
N ALA A 8 12.38 10.57 24.69
CA ALA A 8 13.82 10.76 24.73
C ALA A 8 14.60 9.52 24.25
N VAL A 9 14.13 8.31 24.60
CA VAL A 9 14.76 7.05 24.16
C VAL A 9 14.63 6.88 22.65
N ILE A 10 13.45 7.14 22.07
CA ILE A 10 13.26 7.02 20.63
C ILE A 10 14.02 8.11 19.88
N GLN A 11 14.00 9.37 20.32
CA GLN A 11 14.78 10.42 19.65
C GLN A 11 16.28 10.08 19.61
N ASN A 12 16.82 9.54 20.71
CA ASN A 12 18.20 9.05 20.68
C ASN A 12 18.38 7.87 19.73
N ALA A 13 17.45 6.92 19.74
CA ALA A 13 17.51 5.77 18.85
C ALA A 13 17.40 6.16 17.37
N THR A 14 16.60 7.15 17.00
CA THR A 14 16.45 7.59 15.61
C THR A 14 17.61 8.49 15.16
N GLN A 15 18.14 9.32 16.06
CA GLN A 15 19.19 10.31 15.74
C GLN A 15 20.60 9.71 15.66
N PHE A 16 20.89 8.64 16.39
CA PHE A 16 22.24 8.04 16.48
C PHE A 16 22.33 6.62 15.90
N SER A 17 21.24 6.09 15.33
CA SER A 17 21.23 4.77 14.72
C SER A 17 21.56 4.84 13.23
N ASP A 18 22.59 4.11 12.83
CA ASP A 18 22.89 3.84 11.42
C ASP A 18 21.96 2.79 10.79
N MET A 19 20.97 2.28 11.53
CA MET A 19 20.02 1.27 11.06
C MET A 19 18.71 1.93 10.56
N PRO A 20 18.49 2.04 9.24
CA PRO A 20 17.39 2.85 8.70
C PRO A 20 16.00 2.24 8.94
N LEU A 21 15.89 0.90 8.99
CA LEU A 21 14.60 0.21 9.17
C LEU A 21 14.05 0.33 10.60
N PRO A 22 14.83 0.06 11.66
CA PRO A 22 14.39 0.33 13.03
C PRO A 22 14.01 1.80 13.26
N THR A 23 14.80 2.73 12.74
CA THR A 23 14.50 4.18 12.82
C THR A 23 13.15 4.50 12.18
N TRP A 24 12.94 4.05 10.94
CA TRP A 24 11.67 4.20 10.24
C TRP A 24 10.49 3.58 11.02
N HIS A 25 10.67 2.37 11.56
CA HIS A 25 9.61 1.68 12.31
C HIS A 25 9.18 2.48 13.54
N LEU A 26 10.14 3.07 14.28
CA LEU A 26 9.84 3.92 15.43
C LEU A 26 9.15 5.24 15.05
N GLU A 27 9.43 5.76 13.86
CA GLU A 27 8.78 6.97 13.35
C GLU A 27 7.32 6.72 12.97
N ILE A 28 6.99 5.59 12.35
CA ILE A 28 5.62 5.29 11.90
C ILE A 28 4.70 4.88 13.05
N THR A 29 5.21 4.26 14.13
CA THR A 29 4.37 3.83 15.28
C THR A 29 3.79 5.01 16.06
N ARG A 30 4.27 6.22 15.81
CA ARG A 30 3.80 7.46 16.43
C ARG A 30 2.77 8.20 15.58
N LYS A 31 2.55 7.78 14.35
CA LYS A 31 1.66 8.43 13.40
C LYS A 31 0.30 7.75 13.40
N CYS A 32 -0.76 8.51 13.12
CA CYS A 32 -2.03 7.88 12.74
C CYS A 32 -1.88 7.24 11.37
N LEU A 33 -2.70 6.21 11.10
CA LEU A 33 -2.69 5.48 9.84
C LEU A 33 -2.89 6.41 8.62
N THR A 34 -3.77 7.40 8.77
CA THR A 34 -4.04 8.45 7.77
C THR A 34 -2.85 9.38 7.51
N ASP A 35 -1.92 9.49 8.46
CA ASP A 35 -0.74 10.35 8.35
C ASP A 35 0.46 9.61 7.74
N LEU A 36 0.35 8.29 7.54
CA LEU A 36 1.39 7.52 6.89
C LEU A 36 1.51 7.94 5.43
N SER A 37 2.74 8.17 4.98
CA SER A 37 2.97 8.38 3.56
C SER A 37 2.68 7.09 2.80
N ASN A 38 2.45 7.22 1.50
CA ASN A 38 2.29 6.04 0.66
C ASN A 38 3.51 5.10 0.70
N PHE A 39 4.72 5.66 0.79
CA PHE A 39 5.94 4.88 0.99
C PHE A 39 5.93 4.13 2.32
N ASP A 40 5.42 4.73 3.39
CA ASP A 40 5.28 4.07 4.69
C ASP A 40 4.30 2.90 4.60
N LEU A 41 3.13 3.09 3.96
CA LEU A 41 2.12 2.04 3.81
C LEU A 41 2.67 0.83 3.03
N ILE A 42 3.39 1.08 1.95
CA ILE A 42 4.02 0.02 1.15
C ILE A 42 5.13 -0.66 1.93
N ARG A 43 5.96 0.12 2.63
CA ARG A 43 7.05 -0.44 3.44
C ARG A 43 6.49 -1.28 4.60
N CYS A 44 5.36 -0.90 5.19
CA CYS A 44 4.63 -1.72 6.15
C CYS A 44 4.28 -3.09 5.56
N ILE A 45 3.72 -3.14 4.35
CA ILE A 45 3.44 -4.43 3.69
C ILE A 45 4.73 -5.20 3.38
N ARG A 46 5.77 -4.53 2.85
CA ARG A 46 7.06 -5.18 2.53
C ARG A 46 7.75 -5.79 3.76
N GLN A 47 7.60 -5.18 4.93
CA GLN A 47 8.21 -5.63 6.18
C GLN A 47 7.28 -6.54 7.00
N ASP A 48 6.08 -6.83 6.49
CA ASP A 48 5.03 -7.58 7.19
C ASP A 48 4.66 -6.98 8.56
N VAL A 49 4.53 -5.64 8.60
CA VAL A 49 4.20 -4.87 9.80
C VAL A 49 2.89 -4.14 9.57
N PHE A 50 1.94 -4.29 10.51
CA PHE A 50 0.61 -3.65 10.45
C PHE A 50 -0.16 -3.91 9.14
N THR A 51 0.15 -5.01 8.44
CA THR A 51 -0.31 -5.33 7.08
C THR A 51 -1.82 -5.16 6.91
N ASP A 52 -2.59 -5.58 7.91
CA ASP A 52 -4.05 -5.46 7.94
C ASP A 52 -4.54 -4.01 7.90
N LEU A 53 -4.00 -3.18 8.79
CA LEU A 53 -4.37 -1.76 8.90
C LEU A 53 -3.95 -0.99 7.65
N VAL A 54 -2.72 -1.20 7.18
CA VAL A 54 -2.21 -0.48 6.01
C VAL A 54 -2.92 -0.90 4.71
N THR A 55 -3.39 -2.15 4.62
CA THR A 55 -4.23 -2.58 3.50
C THR A 55 -5.53 -1.80 3.45
N PHE A 56 -6.18 -1.59 4.59
CA PHE A 56 -7.41 -0.81 4.65
C PHE A 56 -7.20 0.63 4.19
N GLU A 57 -6.16 1.28 4.72
CA GLU A 57 -5.81 2.64 4.32
C GLU A 57 -5.50 2.75 2.82
N ILE A 58 -4.78 1.78 2.25
CA ILE A 58 -4.48 1.75 0.82
C ILE A 58 -5.76 1.67 -0.02
N ILE A 59 -6.70 0.80 0.36
CA ILE A 59 -7.96 0.66 -0.39
C ILE A 59 -8.80 1.94 -0.29
N GLU A 60 -8.88 2.56 0.90
CA GLU A 60 -9.55 3.86 1.08
C GLU A 60 -8.94 4.92 0.16
N ARG A 61 -7.61 5.02 0.14
CA ARG A 61 -6.90 6.01 -0.68
C ARG A 61 -7.12 5.83 -2.18
N ILE A 62 -7.04 4.60 -2.68
CA ILE A 62 -7.25 4.33 -4.11
C ILE A 62 -8.70 4.66 -4.50
N ASP A 63 -9.65 4.32 -3.63
CA ASP A 63 -11.06 4.56 -3.84
C ASP A 63 -11.42 6.06 -3.80
N GLU A 64 -10.90 6.80 -2.82
CA GLU A 64 -11.09 8.26 -2.70
C GLU A 64 -10.51 9.03 -3.88
N GLN A 65 -9.32 8.65 -4.33
CA GLN A 65 -8.64 9.33 -5.43
C GLN A 65 -9.12 8.89 -6.81
N ASN A 66 -9.92 7.81 -6.88
CA ASN A 66 -10.39 7.18 -8.10
C ASN A 66 -9.29 6.97 -9.16
N THR A 67 -8.05 6.76 -8.71
CA THR A 67 -6.88 6.58 -9.56
C THR A 67 -6.22 5.24 -9.25
N PRO A 68 -6.14 4.32 -10.22
CA PRO A 68 -5.45 3.05 -10.02
C PRO A 68 -3.93 3.19 -10.08
N PHE A 69 -3.45 4.37 -10.52
CA PHE A 69 -2.04 4.71 -10.64
C PHE A 69 -1.73 5.82 -9.66
N TYR A 70 -0.93 5.51 -8.65
CA TYR A 70 -0.37 6.53 -7.78
C TYR A 70 0.97 6.96 -8.39
N ALA A 71 1.07 8.20 -8.85
CA ALA A 71 2.29 8.71 -9.49
C ALA A 71 3.51 8.75 -8.54
N ASP A 72 3.27 8.86 -7.23
CA ASP A 72 4.31 8.87 -6.20
C ASP A 72 4.67 7.47 -5.68
N ILE A 73 4.07 6.42 -6.24
CA ILE A 73 4.24 5.02 -5.86
C ILE A 73 4.56 4.20 -7.10
N ASP A 74 5.43 3.21 -6.96
CA ASP A 74 5.48 2.13 -7.95
C ASP A 74 4.15 1.35 -7.92
N SER A 75 3.25 1.70 -8.86
CA SER A 75 1.90 1.15 -8.93
C SER A 75 1.90 -0.36 -9.18
N ILE A 76 2.96 -0.91 -9.77
CA ILE A 76 3.12 -2.36 -9.95
C ILE A 76 3.38 -3.00 -8.60
N GLU A 77 4.29 -2.42 -7.82
CA GLU A 77 4.62 -2.91 -6.50
C GLU A 77 3.42 -2.87 -5.54
N LEU A 78 2.63 -1.79 -5.61
CA LEU A 78 1.39 -1.67 -4.84
C LEU A 78 0.42 -2.82 -5.16
N MET A 79 0.21 -3.08 -6.46
CA MET A 79 -0.70 -4.15 -6.89
C MET A 79 -0.15 -5.54 -6.59
N GLU A 80 1.17 -5.74 -6.69
CA GLU A 80 1.82 -6.97 -6.24
C GLU A 80 1.48 -7.25 -4.78
N LYS A 81 1.68 -6.25 -3.91
CA LYS A 81 1.44 -6.37 -2.48
C LYS A 81 -0.04 -6.59 -2.16
N LEU A 82 -0.95 -5.82 -2.75
CA LEU A 82 -2.38 -6.06 -2.62
C LEU A 82 -2.77 -7.47 -3.07
N SER A 83 -2.17 -7.97 -4.16
CA SER A 83 -2.41 -9.32 -4.63
C SER A 83 -1.90 -10.41 -3.70
N SER A 84 -0.98 -10.10 -2.77
CA SER A 84 -0.47 -11.04 -1.76
C SER A 84 -1.36 -11.15 -0.51
N VAL A 85 -2.22 -10.16 -0.26
CA VAL A 85 -3.12 -10.11 0.91
C VAL A 85 -4.13 -11.26 0.91
N SER A 86 -4.50 -11.77 2.09
CA SER A 86 -5.46 -12.87 2.22
C SER A 86 -6.86 -12.52 1.69
N SER A 87 -7.59 -13.53 1.22
CA SER A 87 -8.97 -13.35 0.73
C SER A 87 -9.92 -12.85 1.85
N GLU A 88 -9.72 -13.33 3.08
CA GLU A 88 -10.50 -12.89 4.25
C GLU A 88 -10.43 -11.37 4.44
N MET A 89 -9.23 -10.81 4.42
CA MET A 89 -9.01 -9.37 4.59
C MET A 89 -9.58 -8.55 3.42
N LEU A 90 -9.37 -9.01 2.18
CA LEU A 90 -9.90 -8.33 0.99
C LEU A 90 -11.44 -8.38 0.93
N SER A 91 -12.07 -9.42 1.48
CA SER A 91 -13.53 -9.60 1.42
C SER A 91 -14.30 -8.48 2.12
N VAL A 92 -13.73 -7.90 3.18
CA VAL A 92 -14.30 -6.76 3.91
C VAL A 92 -14.47 -5.53 3.00
N TYR A 93 -13.63 -5.41 1.97
CA TYR A 93 -13.56 -4.28 1.04
C TYR A 93 -14.01 -4.65 -0.38
N LYS A 94 -14.68 -5.79 -0.54
CA LYS A 94 -15.08 -6.34 -1.85
C LYS A 94 -15.76 -5.31 -2.75
N SER A 95 -16.70 -4.52 -2.23
CA SER A 95 -17.42 -3.52 -3.03
C SER A 95 -16.51 -2.43 -3.59
N LYS A 96 -15.56 -1.93 -2.80
CA LYS A 96 -14.58 -0.91 -3.22
C LYS A 96 -13.60 -1.49 -4.24
N LEU A 97 -13.06 -2.66 -3.96
CA LEU A 97 -12.15 -3.37 -4.87
C LEU A 97 -12.82 -3.68 -6.21
N VAL A 98 -14.08 -4.13 -6.21
CA VAL A 98 -14.85 -4.34 -7.45
C VAL A 98 -14.99 -3.03 -8.23
N ARG A 99 -15.37 -1.93 -7.57
CA ARG A 99 -15.50 -0.62 -8.23
C ARG A 99 -14.17 -0.16 -8.84
N MET A 100 -13.07 -0.29 -8.09
CA MET A 100 -11.74 0.07 -8.58
C MET A 100 -11.35 -0.74 -9.81
N ILE A 101 -11.53 -2.06 -9.78
CA ILE A 101 -11.18 -2.94 -10.90
C ILE A 101 -12.07 -2.66 -12.11
N GLU A 102 -13.37 -2.46 -11.91
CA GLU A 102 -14.27 -2.04 -12.99
C GLU A 102 -13.85 -0.71 -13.61
N ASN A 103 -13.37 0.25 -12.82
CA ASN A 103 -12.88 1.53 -13.32
C ASN A 103 -11.64 1.36 -14.21
N ILE A 104 -10.72 0.48 -13.80
CA ILE A 104 -9.53 0.12 -14.60
C ILE A 104 -9.93 -0.48 -15.94
N GLU A 105 -10.84 -1.47 -15.91
CA GLU A 105 -11.25 -2.22 -17.10
C GLU A 105 -12.11 -1.39 -18.05
N LYS A 106 -13.10 -0.67 -17.54
CA LYS A 106 -14.02 0.14 -18.36
C LYS A 106 -13.31 1.28 -19.09
N ASN A 107 -12.30 1.88 -18.46
CA ASN A 107 -11.55 3.01 -19.03
C ASN A 107 -10.24 2.58 -19.70
N ASN A 108 -9.98 1.27 -19.79
CA ASN A 108 -8.78 0.70 -20.38
C ASN A 108 -7.47 1.32 -19.85
N LEU A 109 -7.41 1.55 -18.53
CA LEU A 109 -6.37 2.38 -17.92
C LEU A 109 -4.97 1.77 -18.04
N ILE A 110 -4.86 0.43 -18.10
CA ILE A 110 -3.59 -0.29 -18.26
C ILE A 110 -2.98 -0.05 -19.64
N ASP A 111 -3.79 -0.15 -20.69
CA ASP A 111 -3.31 0.07 -22.06
C ASP A 111 -2.86 1.52 -22.24
N LEU A 112 -3.57 2.47 -21.63
CA LEU A 112 -3.25 3.90 -21.64
C LEU A 112 -2.03 4.29 -20.79
N ALA A 113 -1.48 3.36 -20.01
CA ALA A 113 -0.35 3.61 -19.12
C ALA A 113 1.03 3.52 -19.83
N ASP A 114 1.11 3.66 -21.16
CA ASP A 114 2.35 3.61 -21.95
C ASP A 114 3.47 4.53 -21.45
N ILE A 115 3.11 5.66 -20.86
CA ILE A 115 4.06 6.64 -20.30
C ILE A 115 4.69 6.12 -19.00
N TRP A 116 4.02 5.19 -18.32
CA TRP A 116 4.32 4.76 -16.95
C TRP A 116 4.68 3.27 -16.85
N MET A 117 4.33 2.46 -17.85
CA MET A 117 4.52 1.01 -17.86
C MET A 117 4.87 0.47 -19.25
N PHE A 118 5.91 -0.35 -19.31
CA PHE A 118 6.23 -1.16 -20.50
C PHE A 118 5.22 -2.32 -20.66
N ASP A 119 5.14 -2.91 -21.85
CA ASP A 119 4.17 -3.99 -22.14
C ASP A 119 4.26 -5.18 -21.17
N GLU A 120 5.48 -5.57 -20.77
CA GLU A 120 5.70 -6.63 -19.76
C GLU A 120 5.12 -6.25 -18.39
N GLN A 121 5.26 -4.98 -18.01
CA GLN A 121 4.74 -4.44 -16.75
C GLN A 121 3.21 -4.35 -16.78
N LYS A 122 2.62 -4.00 -17.92
CA LYS A 122 1.16 -4.04 -18.11
C LYS A 122 0.60 -5.45 -17.92
N GLY A 123 1.25 -6.44 -18.52
CA GLY A 123 0.89 -7.85 -18.34
C GLY A 123 0.98 -8.30 -16.87
N THR A 124 2.02 -7.86 -16.18
CA THR A 124 2.23 -8.15 -14.75
C THR A 124 1.15 -7.49 -13.88
N TYR A 125 0.85 -6.21 -14.11
CA TYR A 125 -0.18 -5.46 -13.41
C TYR A 125 -1.57 -6.09 -13.60
N GLN A 126 -1.91 -6.48 -14.84
CA GLN A 126 -3.14 -7.22 -15.13
C GLN A 126 -3.19 -8.57 -14.39
N GLY A 127 -2.05 -9.25 -14.29
CA GLY A 127 -1.92 -10.48 -13.48
C GLY A 127 -2.31 -10.26 -12.03
N TYR A 128 -1.83 -9.19 -11.40
CA TYR A 128 -2.20 -8.85 -10.02
C TYR A 128 -3.68 -8.51 -9.86
N ILE A 129 -4.27 -7.77 -10.80
CA ILE A 129 -5.73 -7.53 -10.81
C ILE A 129 -6.50 -8.84 -10.83
N ASN A 130 -6.11 -9.79 -11.69
CA ASN A 130 -6.80 -11.07 -11.80
C ASN A 130 -6.69 -11.87 -10.49
N ILE A 131 -5.54 -11.85 -9.82
CA ILE A 131 -5.37 -12.49 -8.50
C ILE A 131 -6.32 -11.86 -7.48
N ILE A 132 -6.39 -10.53 -7.41
CA ILE A 132 -7.28 -9.82 -6.49
C ILE A 132 -8.74 -10.15 -6.80
N LYS A 133 -9.14 -10.13 -8.08
CA LYS A 133 -10.50 -10.53 -8.53
C LYS A 133 -10.86 -11.92 -8.04
N ASN A 134 -9.98 -12.89 -8.21
CA ASN A 134 -10.23 -14.27 -7.79
C ASN A 134 -10.37 -14.39 -6.26
N LYS A 135 -9.65 -13.57 -5.49
CA LYS A 135 -9.73 -13.57 -4.03
C LYS A 135 -11.01 -12.93 -3.48
N ILE A 136 -11.65 -12.05 -4.24
CA ILE A 136 -12.87 -11.35 -3.81
C ILE A 136 -14.15 -11.92 -4.44
N GLN A 137 -14.07 -12.95 -5.29
CA GLN A 137 -15.23 -13.68 -5.81
C GLN A 137 -15.95 -14.42 -4.68
#